data_AF-A0A961RLR0-F1
#
_entry.id   AF-A0A961RLR0-F1
#
_cell.length_a   1.000
_cell.length_b   1.000
_cell.length_c   1.000
_cell.angle_alpha   90.00
_cell.angle_beta   90.00
_cell.angle_gamma   90.00
#
_symmetry.space_group_name_H-M   'P 1'
#
loop_
_entity.id
_entity.type
_entity.pdbx_description
1 polymer ?
#
loop_
_entity_poly.entity_id
_entity_poly.type
_entity_poly.pdbx_seq_one_letter_code
_entity_poly.pdbx_strand_id
1 'polypeptide(L)'
;MRTYWKALLVLVAMALVMAVDGVALVAVLLTFGLAFPLVFAATGALALLCLYPAVRGWKDNRVRGVLLSAALAAIVFAGPAIVGDWQARRLVAVATSADVAPPAMPENPGSLEIRRPSSGHDGLFEGSGACGSECRALLRSGRVDWVRVVMLDMRGKPLDEQPVRVRLGRGDDCAAPGFAADGGDTCILQSADDGAPAGLVLSFETGSGKRVEGLTDRGFAGPRRIWRVTARRPGDAAPVLRRTAVEIRRPAMPAIVGPEFNGMNSEGIRFQQTARRHGDVSLSATLAALGLAVNPAAIAEERTAAVRTRGEPPSAATTRSMVAVLDLPQAAPFSRDQARPVAQWVMQARAIRDWTPERTALFRRVLRDRRIQSPTFADQIFARNPDLARQMLPDLLEVLETDDGEAVYTQARRIAYSLADIDPALLAPHATRLAALARRDDRTGHAVLLAAGRLGIDPRPLLVPFAGEGDARGASALVRLRAACRAEDRWGEALVPPLKDALRDVRGTPGFRRDFVDAAARALARFGETDHLRATLPGLGWDERRIENTIRRAGRESRNGPDC
;
A
#
# COMPACT_ATOMS: atom_id res chain seq x y z
N MET A 1 -40.76 -35.45 -25.10
CA MET A 1 -39.92 -35.06 -26.27
C MET A 1 -40.14 -33.63 -26.73
N ARG A 2 -41.37 -33.16 -27.02
CA ARG A 2 -41.59 -31.77 -27.48
C ARG A 2 -41.07 -30.69 -26.49
N THR A 3 -41.25 -30.89 -25.19
CA THR A 3 -40.77 -29.97 -24.14
C THR A 3 -39.24 -29.91 -24.04
N TYR A 4 -38.57 -31.07 -24.13
CA TYR A 4 -37.11 -31.17 -24.14
C TYR A 4 -36.47 -30.37 -25.28
N TRP A 5 -36.98 -30.53 -26.51
CA TRP A 5 -36.46 -29.79 -27.67
C TRP A 5 -36.68 -28.29 -27.56
N LYS A 6 -37.84 -27.86 -27.04
CA LYS A 6 -38.10 -26.44 -26.76
C LYS A 6 -37.09 -25.87 -25.76
N ALA A 7 -36.85 -26.56 -24.65
CA ALA A 7 -35.90 -26.12 -23.63
C ALA A 7 -34.47 -26.06 -24.17
N LEU A 8 -34.04 -27.07 -24.93
CA LEU A 8 -32.72 -27.10 -25.55
C LEU A 8 -32.54 -25.93 -26.55
N LEU A 9 -33.52 -25.69 -27.41
CA LEU A 9 -33.44 -24.62 -28.41
C LEU A 9 -33.37 -23.23 -27.75
N VAL A 10 -34.14 -23.00 -26.69
CA VAL A 10 -34.08 -21.76 -25.90
C VAL A 10 -32.70 -21.56 -25.29
N LEU A 11 -32.12 -22.59 -24.66
CA LEU A 11 -30.79 -22.48 -24.05
C LEU A 11 -29.68 -22.30 -25.10
N VAL A 12 -29.77 -22.94 -26.26
CA VAL A 12 -28.82 -22.74 -27.37
C VAL A 12 -28.91 -21.32 -27.92
N ALA A 13 -30.12 -20.80 -28.15
CA ALA A 13 -30.30 -19.42 -28.60
C ALA A 13 -29.75 -18.42 -27.58
N MET A 14 -30.02 -18.62 -26.29
CA MET A 14 -29.46 -17.79 -25.21
C MET A 14 -27.93 -17.87 -25.18
N ALA A 15 -27.34 -19.06 -25.32
CA ALA A 15 -25.89 -19.24 -25.38
C ALA A 15 -25.28 -18.48 -26.57
N LEU A 16 -25.89 -18.54 -27.76
CA LEU A 16 -25.41 -17.81 -28.94
C LEU A 16 -25.44 -16.29 -28.73
N VAL A 17 -26.48 -15.76 -28.08
CA VAL A 17 -26.56 -14.33 -27.72
C VAL A 17 -25.44 -13.96 -26.73
N MET A 18 -25.21 -14.80 -25.71
CA MET A 18 -24.17 -14.56 -24.70
C MET A 18 -22.74 -14.77 -25.23
N ALA A 19 -22.58 -15.38 -26.40
CA ALA A 19 -21.30 -15.51 -27.08
C ALA A 19 -20.86 -14.23 -27.82
N VAL A 20 -21.76 -13.26 -28.00
CA VAL A 20 -21.45 -11.97 -28.62
C VAL A 20 -20.68 -11.11 -27.62
N ASP A 21 -19.57 -10.53 -28.07
CA ASP A 21 -18.70 -9.71 -27.24
C ASP A 21 -19.46 -8.54 -26.59
N GLY A 22 -19.21 -8.32 -25.30
CA GLY A 22 -19.85 -7.29 -24.47
C GLY A 22 -21.31 -7.56 -24.05
N VAL A 23 -22.07 -8.41 -24.75
CA VAL A 23 -23.49 -8.63 -24.49
C VAL A 23 -23.74 -9.25 -23.11
N ALA A 24 -22.93 -10.23 -22.70
CA ALA A 24 -23.08 -10.87 -21.40
C ALA A 24 -22.84 -9.88 -20.24
N LEU A 25 -21.86 -8.97 -20.38
CA LEU A 25 -21.60 -7.94 -19.39
C LEU A 25 -22.77 -6.96 -19.26
N VAL A 26 -23.30 -6.49 -20.39
CA VAL A 26 -24.48 -5.60 -20.43
C VAL A 26 -25.70 -6.28 -19.79
N ALA A 27 -25.93 -7.56 -20.11
CA ALA A 27 -27.03 -8.32 -19.52
C ALA A 27 -26.91 -8.45 -18.01
N VAL A 28 -25.72 -8.76 -17.48
CA VAL A 28 -25.48 -8.86 -16.02
C VAL A 28 -25.66 -7.51 -15.32
N LEU A 29 -25.15 -6.42 -15.93
CA LEU A 29 -25.24 -5.08 -15.36
C LEU A 29 -26.68 -4.53 -15.34
N LEU A 30 -27.41 -4.66 -16.45
CA LEU A 30 -28.76 -4.08 -16.58
C LEU A 30 -29.82 -4.84 -15.79
N THR A 31 -29.60 -6.12 -15.51
CA THR A 31 -30.57 -6.97 -14.80
C THR A 31 -30.29 -7.11 -13.30
N PHE A 32 -29.30 -6.38 -12.76
CA PHE A 32 -28.93 -6.43 -11.34
C PHE A 32 -28.74 -7.87 -10.80
N GLY A 33 -28.13 -8.75 -11.61
CA GLY A 33 -27.85 -10.14 -11.22
C GLY A 33 -28.96 -11.16 -11.54
N LEU A 34 -30.14 -10.75 -11.99
CA LEU A 34 -31.18 -11.68 -12.48
C LEU A 34 -30.76 -12.43 -13.76
N ALA A 35 -29.82 -11.88 -14.55
CA ALA A 35 -29.22 -12.57 -15.68
C ALA A 35 -28.11 -13.56 -15.29
N PHE A 36 -27.76 -13.71 -14.01
CA PHE A 36 -26.72 -14.65 -13.60
C PHE A 36 -27.01 -16.11 -14.03
N PRO A 37 -28.25 -16.63 -13.98
CA PRO A 37 -28.56 -17.94 -14.56
C PRO A 37 -28.39 -17.99 -16.09
N LEU A 38 -28.61 -16.87 -16.79
CA LEU A 38 -28.46 -16.78 -18.25
C LEU A 38 -27.00 -16.90 -18.69
N VAL A 39 -26.06 -16.46 -17.85
CA VAL A 39 -24.60 -16.64 -18.05
C VAL A 39 -24.22 -18.13 -18.16
N PHE A 40 -25.00 -19.03 -17.55
CA PHE A 40 -24.78 -20.48 -17.62
C PHE A 40 -25.66 -21.19 -18.66
N ALA A 41 -26.34 -20.45 -19.56
CA ALA A 41 -27.20 -21.06 -20.59
C ALA A 41 -26.45 -22.08 -21.46
N ALA A 42 -25.17 -21.81 -21.78
CA ALA A 42 -24.32 -22.73 -22.53
C ALA A 42 -24.05 -24.04 -21.77
N THR A 43 -23.76 -23.95 -20.46
CA THR A 43 -23.63 -25.11 -19.57
C THR A 43 -24.94 -25.90 -19.51
N GLY A 44 -26.08 -25.22 -19.38
CA GLY A 44 -27.40 -25.85 -19.37
C GLY A 44 -27.74 -26.56 -20.70
N ALA A 45 -27.44 -25.94 -21.83
CA ALA A 45 -27.62 -26.54 -23.16
C ALA A 45 -26.79 -27.82 -23.31
N LEU A 46 -25.51 -27.79 -22.90
CA LEU A 46 -24.63 -28.96 -22.92
C LEU A 46 -25.16 -30.07 -22.00
N ALA A 47 -25.67 -29.74 -20.82
CA ALA A 47 -26.27 -30.71 -19.91
C ALA A 47 -27.50 -31.39 -20.53
N LEU A 48 -28.39 -30.62 -21.18
CA LEU A 48 -29.53 -31.19 -21.89
C LEU A 48 -29.09 -32.07 -23.05
N LEU A 49 -28.09 -31.66 -23.84
CA LEU A 49 -27.54 -32.49 -24.93
C LEU A 49 -27.00 -33.83 -24.41
N CYS A 50 -26.28 -33.83 -23.29
CA CYS A 50 -25.78 -35.06 -22.67
C CYS A 50 -26.93 -35.99 -22.22
N LEU A 51 -28.10 -35.46 -21.85
CA LEU A 51 -29.28 -36.24 -21.46
C LEU A 51 -30.07 -36.81 -22.65
N TYR A 52 -29.75 -36.42 -23.90
CA TYR A 52 -30.49 -36.86 -25.08
C TYR A 52 -30.63 -38.40 -25.20
N PRO A 53 -29.58 -39.22 -25.00
CA PRO A 53 -29.70 -40.67 -25.11
C PRO A 53 -30.66 -41.27 -24.09
N ALA A 54 -30.74 -40.74 -22.87
CA ALA A 54 -31.69 -41.18 -21.85
C ALA A 54 -33.13 -40.81 -22.24
N VAL A 55 -33.33 -39.59 -22.76
CA VAL A 55 -34.65 -39.13 -23.24
C VAL A 55 -35.15 -39.98 -24.41
N ARG A 56 -34.26 -40.33 -25.34
CA ARG A 56 -34.59 -41.18 -26.50
C ARG A 56 -34.79 -42.64 -26.09
N GLY A 57 -33.89 -43.18 -25.28
CA GLY A 57 -33.89 -44.58 -24.85
C GLY A 57 -34.91 -44.91 -23.76
N TRP A 58 -35.67 -43.94 -23.26
CA TRP A 58 -36.64 -44.13 -22.17
C TRP A 58 -37.72 -45.17 -22.49
N LYS A 59 -38.10 -45.31 -23.77
CA LYS A 59 -39.11 -46.27 -24.23
C LYS A 59 -38.52 -47.64 -24.58
N ASP A 60 -37.31 -47.66 -25.15
CA ASP A 60 -36.77 -48.87 -25.77
C ASP A 60 -35.75 -49.60 -24.88
N ASN A 61 -34.83 -48.86 -24.24
CA ASN A 61 -33.80 -49.43 -23.36
C ASN A 61 -33.26 -48.36 -22.40
N ARG A 62 -33.97 -48.19 -21.28
CA ARG A 62 -33.72 -47.13 -20.29
C ARG A 62 -32.31 -47.21 -19.71
N VAL A 63 -31.83 -48.41 -19.40
CA VAL A 63 -30.50 -48.62 -18.79
C VAL A 63 -29.40 -48.16 -19.75
N ARG A 64 -29.45 -48.58 -21.01
CA ARG A 64 -28.48 -48.17 -22.03
C ARG A 64 -28.50 -46.65 -22.26
N GLY A 65 -29.68 -46.04 -22.31
CA GLY A 65 -29.83 -44.59 -22.47
C GLY A 65 -29.23 -43.79 -21.30
N VAL A 66 -29.45 -44.25 -20.06
CA VAL A 66 -28.89 -43.62 -18.85
C VAL A 66 -27.38 -43.76 -18.82
N LEU A 67 -26.83 -44.95 -19.09
CA LEU A 67 -25.37 -45.18 -19.11
C LEU A 67 -24.67 -44.32 -20.17
N LEU A 68 -25.22 -44.23 -21.38
CA LEU A 68 -24.67 -43.37 -22.43
C LEU A 68 -24.74 -41.89 -22.05
N SER A 69 -25.82 -41.44 -21.41
CA SER A 69 -25.95 -40.04 -20.97
C SER A 69 -24.96 -39.72 -19.85
N ALA A 70 -24.77 -40.65 -18.91
CA ALA A 70 -23.78 -40.52 -17.84
C ALA A 70 -22.35 -40.48 -18.41
N ALA A 71 -22.04 -41.33 -19.40
CA ALA A 71 -20.74 -41.32 -20.08
C ALA A 71 -20.50 -39.99 -20.83
N LEU A 72 -21.49 -39.48 -21.57
CA LEU A 72 -21.39 -38.18 -22.24
C LEU A 72 -21.21 -37.04 -21.24
N ALA A 73 -21.99 -37.03 -20.16
CA ALA A 73 -21.87 -36.02 -19.11
C ALA A 73 -20.48 -36.06 -18.47
N ALA A 74 -19.94 -37.25 -18.18
CA ALA A 74 -18.58 -37.40 -17.65
C ALA A 74 -17.52 -36.86 -18.65
N ILE A 75 -17.65 -37.16 -19.95
CA ILE A 75 -16.73 -36.66 -20.97
C ILE A 75 -16.79 -35.14 -21.08
N VAL A 76 -17.98 -34.53 -21.09
CA VAL A 76 -18.15 -33.08 -21.28
C VAL A 76 -17.78 -32.29 -20.02
N PHE A 77 -18.17 -32.77 -18.83
CA PHE A 77 -18.03 -32.03 -17.58
C PHE A 77 -16.80 -32.42 -16.77
N ALA A 78 -16.24 -33.62 -16.92
CA ALA A 78 -14.98 -34.01 -16.27
C ALA A 78 -13.79 -34.04 -17.24
N GLY A 79 -14.03 -34.39 -18.50
CA GLY A 79 -12.97 -34.52 -19.52
C GLY A 79 -12.07 -33.29 -19.65
N PRO A 80 -12.57 -32.06 -19.83
CA PRO A 80 -11.74 -30.86 -19.94
C PRO A 80 -10.84 -30.64 -18.73
N ALA A 81 -11.33 -30.89 -17.52
CA ALA A 81 -10.55 -30.78 -16.30
C ALA A 81 -9.46 -31.87 -16.22
N ILE A 82 -9.78 -33.12 -16.57
CA ILE A 82 -8.82 -34.23 -16.58
C ILE A 82 -7.71 -33.99 -17.61
N VAL A 83 -8.06 -33.54 -18.82
CA VAL A 83 -7.10 -33.20 -19.87
C VAL A 83 -6.26 -31.99 -19.45
N GLY A 84 -6.90 -30.96 -18.88
CA GLY A 84 -6.23 -29.79 -18.31
C GLY A 84 -5.24 -30.16 -17.21
N ASP A 85 -5.56 -31.11 -16.34
CA ASP A 85 -4.68 -31.61 -15.28
C ASP A 85 -3.46 -32.33 -15.82
N TRP A 86 -3.65 -33.17 -16.84
CA TRP A 86 -2.56 -33.84 -17.51
C TRP A 86 -1.65 -32.86 -18.25
N GLN A 87 -2.22 -31.87 -18.95
CA GLN A 87 -1.46 -30.81 -19.60
C GLN A 87 -0.71 -29.94 -18.57
N ALA A 88 -1.35 -29.63 -17.45
CA ALA A 88 -0.74 -28.89 -16.34
C ALA A 88 0.47 -29.64 -15.78
N ARG A 89 0.39 -30.95 -15.53
CA ARG A 89 1.54 -31.76 -15.08
C ARG A 89 2.71 -31.70 -16.05
N ARG A 90 2.44 -31.73 -17.36
CA ARG A 90 3.49 -31.58 -18.39
C ARG A 90 4.13 -30.19 -18.35
N LEU A 91 3.33 -29.13 -18.21
CA LEU A 91 3.84 -27.76 -18.07
C LEU A 91 4.69 -27.60 -16.80
N VAL A 92 4.26 -28.20 -15.68
CA VAL A 92 5.07 -28.24 -14.45
C VAL A 92 6.40 -28.93 -14.70
N ALA A 93 6.40 -30.12 -15.31
CA ALA A 93 7.62 -30.87 -15.58
C ALA A 93 8.61 -30.09 -16.47
N VAL A 94 8.10 -29.35 -17.47
CA VAL A 94 8.91 -28.45 -18.30
C VAL A 94 9.45 -27.27 -17.47
N ALA A 95 8.60 -26.66 -16.63
CA ALA A 95 9.02 -25.52 -15.82
C ALA A 95 10.07 -25.88 -14.76
N THR A 96 9.98 -27.08 -14.19
CA THR A 96 10.90 -27.59 -13.17
C THR A 96 12.06 -28.38 -13.75
N SER A 97 12.19 -28.51 -15.08
CA SER A 97 13.27 -29.31 -15.71
C SER A 97 14.65 -28.75 -15.40
N ALA A 98 14.71 -27.46 -15.10
CA ALA A 98 15.92 -26.76 -14.72
C ALA A 98 16.14 -26.77 -13.19
N ASP A 99 15.22 -27.28 -12.37
CA ASP A 99 15.39 -27.23 -10.92
C ASP A 99 16.63 -28.02 -10.47
N VAL A 100 17.33 -27.47 -9.48
CA VAL A 100 18.56 -28.03 -8.92
C VAL A 100 18.31 -28.29 -7.45
N ALA A 101 18.44 -29.56 -7.03
CA ALA A 101 18.39 -29.95 -5.64
C ALA A 101 19.74 -29.67 -4.96
N PRO A 102 19.76 -29.35 -3.65
CA PRO A 102 21.01 -29.05 -2.96
C PRO A 102 21.87 -30.31 -2.83
N PRO A 103 23.19 -30.24 -3.13
CA PRO A 103 24.05 -31.42 -3.23
C PRO A 103 24.35 -32.11 -1.88
N ALA A 104 24.21 -31.42 -0.76
CA ALA A 104 24.24 -31.92 0.62
C ALA A 104 23.77 -30.78 1.56
N MET A 105 23.56 -31.04 2.85
CA MET A 105 23.24 -29.98 3.82
C MET A 105 24.35 -28.91 3.75
N PRO A 106 24.05 -27.66 3.35
CA PRO A 106 25.09 -26.65 3.24
C PRO A 106 25.72 -26.45 4.62
N GLU A 107 27.05 -26.36 4.65
CA GLU A 107 27.78 -25.80 5.78
C GLU A 107 27.10 -24.49 6.21
N ASN A 108 27.02 -24.27 7.53
CA ASN A 108 26.33 -23.11 8.09
C ASN A 108 26.84 -21.84 7.38
N PRO A 109 25.98 -21.14 6.60
CA PRO A 109 26.44 -20.05 5.73
C PRO A 109 26.90 -18.82 6.53
N GLY A 110 26.62 -18.76 7.84
CA GLY A 110 26.91 -17.62 8.73
C GLY A 110 26.09 -16.37 8.41
N SER A 111 25.72 -16.14 7.15
CA SER A 111 25.00 -14.97 6.68
C SER A 111 24.16 -15.25 5.45
N LEU A 112 23.08 -14.48 5.29
CA LEU A 112 22.10 -14.66 4.22
C LEU A 112 21.77 -13.32 3.56
N GLU A 113 21.75 -13.28 2.23
CA GLU A 113 21.16 -12.18 1.47
C GLU A 113 19.87 -12.66 0.81
N ILE A 114 18.78 -11.93 1.01
CA ILE A 114 17.47 -12.21 0.41
C ILE A 114 17.16 -11.09 -0.57
N ARG A 115 17.19 -11.41 -1.86
CA ARG A 115 16.75 -10.52 -2.93
C ARG A 115 15.32 -10.88 -3.30
N ARG A 116 14.39 -9.94 -3.12
CA ARG A 116 12.95 -10.21 -3.32
C ARG A 116 12.23 -9.03 -3.96
N PRO A 117 11.16 -9.28 -4.74
CA PRO A 117 10.33 -8.21 -5.26
C PRO A 117 9.60 -7.49 -4.12
N SER A 118 9.38 -6.19 -4.30
CA SER A 118 8.67 -5.35 -3.32
C SER A 118 7.17 -5.69 -3.16
N SER A 119 6.58 -6.41 -4.12
CA SER A 119 5.18 -6.83 -4.08
C SER A 119 4.95 -8.03 -3.14
N GLY A 120 4.66 -7.75 -1.87
CA GLY A 120 4.44 -8.76 -0.82
C GLY A 120 3.12 -9.54 -0.83
N HIS A 121 2.40 -9.66 -1.95
CA HIS A 121 1.06 -10.29 -1.98
C HIS A 121 1.05 -11.70 -2.61
N ASP A 122 2.20 -12.23 -3.00
CA ASP A 122 2.30 -13.49 -3.73
C ASP A 122 2.44 -14.74 -2.83
N GLY A 123 2.32 -14.55 -1.50
CA GLY A 123 2.45 -15.64 -0.52
C GLY A 123 3.84 -16.29 -0.48
N LEU A 124 4.87 -15.60 -0.97
CA LEU A 124 6.27 -16.08 -0.93
C LEU A 124 6.94 -15.81 0.42
N PHE A 125 6.44 -14.80 1.14
CA PHE A 125 7.00 -14.32 2.40
C PHE A 125 5.87 -13.95 3.35
N GLU A 126 6.02 -14.22 4.64
CA GLU A 126 5.10 -13.78 5.67
C GLU A 126 5.49 -12.39 6.20
N GLY A 127 4.55 -11.46 6.07
CA GLY A 127 4.71 -10.09 6.52
C GLY A 127 5.13 -9.12 5.41
N SER A 128 4.93 -7.83 5.69
CA SER A 128 5.10 -6.76 4.71
C SER A 128 6.39 -5.94 4.89
N GLY A 129 7.22 -6.25 5.89
CA GLY A 129 8.53 -5.61 6.08
C GLY A 129 9.63 -6.34 5.32
N ALA A 130 10.82 -5.72 5.22
CA ALA A 130 11.99 -6.32 4.59
C ALA A 130 12.33 -7.72 5.17
N CYS A 131 12.51 -7.81 6.49
CA CYS A 131 12.68 -9.09 7.20
C CYS A 131 11.37 -9.49 7.89
N GLY A 132 10.62 -10.38 7.21
CA GLY A 132 9.37 -10.98 7.67
C GLY A 132 9.53 -11.98 8.82
N SER A 133 8.44 -12.62 9.22
CA SER A 133 8.41 -13.51 10.39
C SER A 133 9.37 -14.71 10.24
N GLU A 134 9.51 -15.27 9.04
CA GLU A 134 10.42 -16.39 8.80
C GLU A 134 11.89 -15.98 8.88
N CYS A 135 12.23 -14.80 8.33
CA CYS A 135 13.57 -14.21 8.41
C CYS A 135 13.96 -13.92 9.87
N ARG A 136 13.03 -13.39 10.65
CA ARG A 136 13.23 -13.10 12.07
C ARG A 136 13.41 -14.35 12.91
N ALA A 137 12.58 -15.35 12.69
CA ALA A 137 12.69 -16.63 13.38
C ALA A 137 13.98 -17.39 12.98
N LEU A 138 14.46 -17.24 11.73
CA LEU A 138 15.78 -17.74 11.32
C LEU A 138 16.91 -17.08 12.14
N LEU A 139 16.91 -15.75 12.28
CA LEU A 139 17.91 -15.04 13.10
C LEU A 139 17.89 -15.50 14.57
N ARG A 140 16.71 -15.64 15.17
CA ARG A 140 16.60 -16.13 16.56
C ARG A 140 17.10 -17.55 16.75
N SER A 141 17.01 -18.39 15.71
CA SER A 141 17.52 -19.76 15.80
C SER A 141 19.06 -19.83 15.90
N GLY A 142 19.77 -18.71 15.67
CA GLY A 142 21.23 -18.65 15.70
C GLY A 142 21.89 -19.37 14.51
N ARG A 143 21.10 -19.81 13.52
CA ARG A 143 21.60 -20.46 12.30
C ARG A 143 22.26 -19.50 11.32
N VAL A 144 22.04 -18.20 11.47
CA VAL A 144 22.72 -17.14 10.72
C VAL A 144 22.96 -15.97 11.67
N ASP A 145 24.07 -15.28 11.50
CA ASP A 145 24.45 -14.13 12.32
C ASP A 145 23.73 -12.85 11.87
N TRP A 146 23.53 -12.73 10.56
CA TRP A 146 22.83 -11.60 9.95
C TRP A 146 22.13 -11.98 8.64
N VAL A 147 21.10 -11.20 8.32
CA VAL A 147 20.36 -11.27 7.06
C VAL A 147 20.33 -9.89 6.40
N ARG A 148 20.81 -9.79 5.16
CA ARG A 148 20.63 -8.62 4.29
C ARG A 148 19.41 -8.82 3.40
N VAL A 149 18.54 -7.83 3.29
CA VAL A 149 17.38 -7.87 2.41
C VAL A 149 17.52 -6.77 1.36
N VAL A 150 17.48 -7.18 0.09
CA VAL A 150 17.50 -6.29 -1.07
C VAL A 150 16.13 -6.36 -1.73
N MET A 151 15.41 -5.23 -1.71
CA MET A 151 14.13 -5.11 -2.38
C MET A 151 14.36 -4.83 -3.86
N LEU A 152 13.70 -5.59 -4.74
CA LEU A 152 13.83 -5.49 -6.18
C LEU A 152 12.60 -4.83 -6.81
N ASP A 153 12.83 -4.03 -7.84
CA ASP A 153 11.80 -3.51 -8.73
C ASP A 153 11.30 -4.60 -9.72
N MET A 154 10.34 -4.24 -10.57
CA MET A 154 9.77 -5.15 -11.58
C MET A 154 10.76 -5.57 -12.68
N ARG A 155 11.92 -4.91 -12.76
CA ARG A 155 13.03 -5.19 -13.69
C ARG A 155 14.15 -5.99 -13.01
N GLY A 156 13.99 -6.35 -11.73
CA GLY A 156 15.00 -7.07 -10.95
C GLY A 156 16.16 -6.20 -10.47
N LYS A 157 16.04 -4.87 -10.55
CA LYS A 157 17.04 -3.94 -10.01
C LYS A 157 16.72 -3.60 -8.55
N PRO A 158 17.72 -3.32 -7.70
CA PRO A 158 17.46 -2.79 -6.36
C PRO A 158 16.56 -1.56 -6.42
N LEU A 159 15.48 -1.55 -5.62
CA LEU A 159 14.54 -0.44 -5.51
C LEU A 159 15.17 0.73 -4.76
N ASP A 160 15.94 0.41 -3.73
CA ASP A 160 16.65 1.35 -2.88
C ASP A 160 18.16 1.09 -3.02
N GLU A 161 18.96 2.15 -2.98
CA GLU A 161 20.43 2.05 -3.02
C GLU A 161 20.99 1.31 -1.80
N GLN A 162 20.28 1.40 -0.66
CA GLN A 162 20.71 0.80 0.60
C GLN A 162 19.80 -0.36 1.01
N PRO A 163 20.35 -1.58 1.12
CA PRO A 163 19.61 -2.73 1.60
C PRO A 163 19.38 -2.66 3.12
N VAL A 164 18.45 -3.49 3.60
CA VAL A 164 18.18 -3.61 5.03
C VAL A 164 18.98 -4.79 5.59
N ARG A 165 20.01 -4.53 6.39
CA ARG A 165 20.71 -5.58 7.15
C ARG A 165 20.13 -5.69 8.55
N VAL A 166 19.89 -6.92 8.97
CA VAL A 166 19.28 -7.26 10.25
C VAL A 166 20.13 -8.33 10.94
N ARG A 167 20.33 -8.21 12.25
CA ARG A 167 21.10 -9.16 13.07
C ARG A 167 20.39 -9.46 14.39
N LEU A 168 20.83 -10.53 15.05
CA LEU A 168 20.45 -10.81 16.43
C LEU A 168 21.35 -9.99 17.39
N GLY A 169 20.74 -9.11 18.18
CA GLY A 169 21.37 -8.43 19.32
C GLY A 169 21.21 -9.25 20.61
N ARG A 170 22.11 -9.02 21.57
CA ARG A 170 22.11 -9.67 22.89
C ARG A 170 22.51 -8.68 23.98
N GLY A 171 21.94 -8.82 25.17
CA GLY A 171 22.32 -8.02 26.34
C GLY A 171 22.10 -6.52 26.11
N ASP A 172 23.16 -5.72 26.26
CA ASP A 172 23.09 -4.25 26.16
C ASP A 172 22.64 -3.73 24.79
N ASP A 173 22.89 -4.48 23.71
CA ASP A 173 22.33 -4.18 22.37
C ASP A 173 20.79 -4.15 22.41
N CYS A 174 20.20 -4.89 23.34
CA CYS A 174 18.78 -4.98 23.56
C CYS A 174 18.29 -4.06 24.70
N ALA A 175 19.05 -3.04 25.09
CA ALA A 175 18.54 -1.99 25.97
C ALA A 175 17.60 -1.03 25.21
N ALA A 176 16.52 -0.59 25.85
CA ALA A 176 15.58 0.39 25.30
C ALA A 176 15.48 1.60 26.24
N PRO A 177 15.69 2.84 25.76
CA PRO A 177 15.54 4.01 26.62
C PRO A 177 14.12 4.10 27.21
N GLY A 178 14.04 4.33 28.52
CA GLY A 178 12.77 4.38 29.26
C GLY A 178 12.19 3.03 29.66
N PHE A 179 12.94 1.93 29.52
CA PHE A 179 12.56 0.59 29.96
C PHE A 179 13.72 -0.06 30.74
N ALA A 180 13.40 -0.94 31.69
CA ALA A 180 14.40 -1.73 32.38
C ALA A 180 15.11 -2.68 31.39
N ALA A 181 16.44 -2.74 31.46
CA ALA A 181 17.21 -3.70 30.70
C ALA A 181 17.23 -5.05 31.42
N ASP A 182 17.06 -6.14 30.68
CA ASP A 182 17.37 -7.49 31.16
C ASP A 182 18.62 -7.97 30.42
N GLY A 183 19.68 -8.31 31.17
CA GLY A 183 20.97 -8.72 30.61
C GLY A 183 20.90 -10.01 29.78
N GLY A 184 19.83 -10.79 29.92
CA GLY A 184 19.58 -12.00 29.12
C GLY A 184 18.80 -11.77 27.81
N ASP A 185 18.36 -10.54 27.52
CA ASP A 185 17.48 -10.28 26.39
C ASP A 185 18.15 -10.55 25.03
N THR A 186 17.38 -11.15 24.13
CA THR A 186 17.71 -11.23 22.69
C THR A 186 16.70 -10.45 21.87
N CYS A 187 17.18 -9.73 20.86
CA CYS A 187 16.36 -8.86 20.05
C CYS A 187 16.85 -8.82 18.61
N ILE A 188 15.99 -8.42 17.68
CA ILE A 188 16.33 -8.34 16.26
C ILE A 188 16.47 -6.87 15.90
N LEU A 189 17.64 -6.47 15.44
CA LEU A 189 18.01 -5.08 15.20
C LEU A 189 18.46 -4.89 13.76
N GLN A 190 18.11 -3.73 13.18
CA GLN A 190 18.78 -3.28 11.96
C GLN A 190 20.23 -2.89 12.29
N SER A 191 21.15 -3.14 11.37
CA SER A 191 22.56 -2.83 11.56
C SER A 191 23.15 -2.19 10.31
N ALA A 192 24.29 -1.51 10.47
CA ALA A 192 25.05 -0.96 9.36
C ALA A 192 25.37 -2.06 8.33
N ASP A 193 25.26 -1.71 7.06
CA ASP A 193 25.74 -2.56 5.99
C ASP A 193 27.16 -2.16 5.60
N ASP A 194 28.10 -3.09 5.74
CA ASP A 194 29.53 -2.94 5.41
C ASP A 194 29.83 -3.39 3.97
N GLY A 195 28.81 -3.84 3.23
CA GLY A 195 28.98 -4.37 1.88
C GLY A 195 29.61 -5.76 1.82
N ALA A 196 29.85 -6.43 2.95
CA ALA A 196 30.42 -7.76 2.97
C ALA A 196 29.53 -8.76 2.21
N PRO A 197 30.07 -9.65 1.36
CA PRO A 197 29.25 -10.64 0.67
C PRO A 197 28.63 -11.62 1.68
N ALA A 198 27.34 -11.92 1.52
CA ALA A 198 26.67 -12.93 2.35
C ALA A 198 27.09 -14.34 1.93
N GLY A 199 27.29 -15.26 2.88
CA GLY A 199 27.67 -16.65 2.60
C GLY A 199 26.67 -17.40 1.72
N LEU A 200 25.41 -16.95 1.69
CA LEU A 200 24.40 -17.44 0.75
C LEU A 200 23.50 -16.30 0.26
N VAL A 201 23.20 -16.28 -1.03
CA VAL A 201 22.28 -15.32 -1.67
C VAL A 201 21.06 -16.07 -2.19
N LEU A 202 19.87 -15.73 -1.68
CA LEU A 202 18.58 -16.20 -2.17
C LEU A 202 17.97 -15.13 -3.07
N SER A 203 17.74 -15.45 -4.33
CA SER A 203 17.08 -14.57 -5.29
C SER A 203 15.70 -15.10 -5.64
N PHE A 204 14.66 -14.33 -5.31
CA PHE A 204 13.27 -14.63 -5.63
C PHE A 204 12.84 -13.78 -6.82
N GLU A 205 12.41 -14.47 -7.87
CA GLU A 205 11.98 -13.87 -9.13
C GLU A 205 10.50 -14.17 -9.35
N THR A 206 9.75 -13.14 -9.73
CA THR A 206 8.35 -13.25 -10.17
C THR A 206 8.26 -12.88 -11.65
N GLY A 207 7.59 -13.71 -12.43
CA GLY A 207 7.43 -13.48 -13.87
C GLY A 207 6.03 -13.84 -14.37
N SER A 208 5.60 -13.17 -15.44
CA SER A 208 4.45 -13.63 -16.21
C SER A 208 4.79 -14.94 -16.93
N GLY A 209 3.83 -15.88 -17.01
CA GLY A 209 4.02 -17.20 -17.62
C GLY A 209 4.67 -17.18 -19.02
N LYS A 210 4.41 -16.13 -19.81
CA LYS A 210 4.95 -15.93 -21.17
C LYS A 210 6.47 -15.67 -21.26
N ARG A 211 7.16 -15.44 -20.15
CA ARG A 211 8.60 -15.07 -20.13
C ARG A 211 9.56 -16.26 -20.03
N VAL A 212 9.06 -17.48 -19.88
CA VAL A 212 9.91 -18.68 -19.89
C VAL A 212 9.78 -19.36 -21.24
N GLU A 213 10.88 -19.42 -21.99
CA GLU A 213 10.96 -20.12 -23.26
C GLU A 213 10.41 -21.55 -23.13
N GLY A 214 9.47 -21.92 -24.01
CA GLY A 214 8.88 -23.25 -24.06
C GLY A 214 7.58 -23.46 -23.27
N LEU A 215 7.13 -22.50 -22.46
CA LEU A 215 5.82 -22.56 -21.79
C LEU A 215 4.75 -21.84 -22.62
N THR A 216 4.22 -22.52 -23.63
CA THR A 216 3.07 -22.06 -24.42
C THR A 216 1.75 -22.59 -23.85
N ASP A 217 0.66 -21.85 -24.05
CA ASP A 217 -0.68 -22.35 -23.76
C ASP A 217 -0.93 -23.66 -24.52
N ARG A 218 -1.47 -24.65 -23.81
CA ARG A 218 -1.83 -25.94 -24.39
C ARG A 218 -3.31 -26.16 -24.17
N GLY A 219 -4.15 -25.84 -25.15
CA GLY A 219 -5.58 -26.18 -25.15
C GLY A 219 -6.32 -25.81 -23.86
N PHE A 220 -6.37 -26.73 -22.89
CA PHE A 220 -7.05 -26.59 -21.61
C PHE A 220 -6.14 -26.20 -20.44
N ALA A 221 -4.83 -26.01 -20.62
CA ALA A 221 -3.94 -25.53 -19.56
C ALA A 221 -3.00 -24.42 -20.06
N GLY A 222 -2.86 -23.36 -19.27
CA GLY A 222 -2.01 -22.21 -19.60
C GLY A 222 -1.24 -21.68 -18.39
N PRO A 223 0.06 -21.37 -18.51
CA PRO A 223 0.83 -20.76 -17.43
C PRO A 223 0.39 -19.33 -17.18
N ARG A 224 -0.02 -19.01 -15.95
CA ARG A 224 -0.42 -17.66 -15.53
C ARG A 224 0.76 -16.90 -14.97
N ARG A 225 1.44 -17.48 -13.99
CA ARG A 225 2.53 -16.85 -13.23
C ARG A 225 3.58 -17.88 -12.86
N ILE A 226 4.83 -17.45 -12.84
CA ILE A 226 5.97 -18.28 -12.48
C ILE A 226 6.74 -17.59 -11.38
N TRP A 227 7.13 -18.37 -10.38
CA TRP A 227 8.02 -17.96 -9.32
C TRP A 227 9.25 -18.84 -9.34
N ARG A 228 10.42 -18.23 -9.22
CA ARG A 228 11.67 -18.96 -9.13
C ARG A 228 12.43 -18.47 -7.91
N VAL A 229 12.99 -19.41 -7.17
CA VAL A 229 13.98 -19.13 -6.14
C VAL A 229 15.29 -19.79 -6.53
N THR A 230 16.37 -19.01 -6.45
CA THR A 230 17.72 -19.48 -6.72
C THR A 230 18.61 -19.15 -5.52
N ALA A 231 19.28 -20.16 -4.96
CA ALA A 231 20.30 -19.98 -3.95
C ALA A 231 21.69 -20.14 -4.58
N ARG A 232 22.59 -19.18 -4.31
CA ARG A 232 23.98 -19.17 -4.80
C ARG A 232 24.92 -18.77 -3.68
N ARG A 233 26.13 -19.34 -3.68
CA ARG A 233 27.24 -18.78 -2.90
C ARG A 233 27.89 -17.64 -3.68
N PRO A 234 28.49 -16.65 -3.01
CA PRO A 234 29.30 -15.64 -3.68
C PRO A 234 30.42 -16.29 -4.49
N GLY A 235 30.60 -15.84 -5.73
CA GLY A 235 31.65 -16.35 -6.62
C GLY A 235 31.32 -17.62 -7.39
N ASP A 236 30.30 -18.39 -6.97
CA ASP A 236 29.89 -19.61 -7.67
C ASP A 236 29.01 -19.30 -8.88
N ALA A 237 29.39 -19.85 -10.05
CA ALA A 237 28.59 -19.75 -11.26
C ALA A 237 27.32 -20.63 -11.21
N ALA A 238 27.42 -21.80 -10.57
CA ALA A 238 26.33 -22.75 -10.46
C ALA A 238 25.46 -22.48 -9.21
N PRO A 239 24.12 -22.59 -9.32
CA PRO A 239 23.25 -22.47 -8.16
C PRO A 239 23.35 -23.70 -7.25
N VAL A 240 23.35 -23.47 -5.94
CA VAL A 240 23.25 -24.51 -4.90
C VAL A 240 21.84 -25.08 -4.86
N LEU A 241 20.84 -24.22 -5.09
CA LEU A 241 19.43 -24.61 -5.17
C LEU A 241 18.79 -23.79 -6.28
N ARG A 242 17.96 -24.43 -7.09
CA ARG A 242 17.00 -23.74 -7.97
C ARG A 242 15.67 -24.45 -7.87
N ARG A 243 14.62 -23.74 -7.48
CA ARG A 243 13.25 -24.28 -7.45
C ARG A 243 12.30 -23.36 -8.18
N THR A 244 11.36 -23.97 -8.89
CA THR A 244 10.36 -23.26 -9.68
C THR A 244 8.97 -23.65 -9.21
N ALA A 245 8.11 -22.66 -8.98
CA ALA A 245 6.67 -22.86 -8.81
C ALA A 245 5.92 -22.17 -9.95
N VAL A 246 4.83 -22.78 -10.40
CA VAL A 246 4.03 -22.27 -11.50
C VAL A 246 2.56 -22.28 -11.12
N GLU A 247 1.88 -21.17 -11.37
CA GLU A 247 0.43 -21.09 -11.35
C GLU A 247 -0.12 -21.39 -12.74
N ILE A 248 -0.94 -22.43 -12.84
CA ILE A 248 -1.50 -22.90 -14.11
C ILE A 248 -3.01 -22.68 -14.08
N ARG A 249 -3.53 -22.01 -15.10
CA ARG A 249 -4.98 -21.94 -15.39
C ARG A 249 -5.42 -23.22 -16.07
N ARG A 250 -6.55 -23.77 -15.63
CA ARG A 250 -7.18 -24.97 -16.18
C ARG A 250 -8.70 -24.94 -15.96
N PRO A 251 -9.52 -25.68 -16.72
CA PRO A 251 -10.95 -25.82 -16.45
C PRO A 251 -11.23 -26.23 -15.00
N ALA A 252 -12.28 -25.67 -14.42
CA ALA A 252 -12.81 -26.14 -13.15
C ALA A 252 -13.37 -27.57 -13.28
N MET A 253 -13.51 -28.28 -12.15
CA MET A 253 -14.21 -29.56 -12.08
C MET A 253 -15.40 -29.41 -11.12
N PRO A 254 -16.66 -29.58 -11.60
CA PRO A 254 -17.05 -29.84 -12.99
C PRO A 254 -16.75 -28.66 -13.93
N ALA A 255 -16.56 -28.94 -15.21
CA ALA A 255 -16.25 -27.94 -16.24
C ALA A 255 -17.50 -27.09 -16.52
N ILE A 256 -17.39 -25.78 -16.32
CA ILE A 256 -18.48 -24.85 -16.55
C ILE A 256 -18.17 -24.07 -17.82
N VAL A 257 -19.18 -23.89 -18.68
CA VAL A 257 -19.08 -23.16 -19.94
C VAL A 257 -19.91 -21.88 -19.85
N GLY A 258 -19.26 -20.74 -20.00
CA GLY A 258 -19.89 -19.43 -19.89
C GLY A 258 -19.01 -18.32 -20.45
N PRO A 259 -19.51 -17.07 -20.45
CA PRO A 259 -18.74 -15.93 -20.93
C PRO A 259 -17.52 -15.65 -20.05
N GLU A 260 -16.37 -15.37 -20.66
CA GLU A 260 -15.17 -14.95 -19.94
C GLU A 260 -15.22 -13.44 -19.68
N PHE A 261 -15.19 -13.02 -18.41
CA PHE A 261 -15.17 -11.61 -18.04
C PHE A 261 -13.73 -11.15 -17.75
N ASN A 262 -13.25 -10.14 -18.47
CA ASN A 262 -11.94 -9.52 -18.23
C ASN A 262 -12.03 -8.22 -17.37
N GLY A 263 -13.21 -7.99 -16.78
CA GLY A 263 -13.52 -6.83 -15.93
C GLY A 263 -14.11 -5.64 -16.68
N MET A 264 -13.82 -5.49 -17.98
CA MET A 264 -14.36 -4.40 -18.80
C MET A 264 -15.21 -4.89 -19.97
N ASN A 265 -15.04 -6.14 -20.39
CA ASN A 265 -15.77 -6.79 -21.47
C ASN A 265 -16.04 -8.28 -21.13
N SER A 266 -16.95 -8.88 -21.90
CA SER A 266 -17.07 -10.33 -22.03
C SER A 266 -16.47 -10.79 -23.36
N GLU A 267 -15.56 -11.76 -23.35
CA GLU A 267 -14.84 -12.29 -24.53
C GLU A 267 -15.34 -13.70 -24.90
N GLY A 268 -16.49 -13.76 -25.59
CA GLY A 268 -17.13 -15.02 -26.02
C GLY A 268 -17.34 -16.08 -24.93
N ILE A 269 -17.77 -17.27 -25.34
CA ILE A 269 -17.97 -18.42 -24.45
C ILE A 269 -16.69 -19.26 -24.34
N ARG A 270 -16.25 -19.51 -23.11
CA ARG A 270 -15.11 -20.39 -22.81
C ARG A 270 -15.40 -21.28 -21.60
N PHE A 271 -14.53 -22.26 -21.37
CA PHE A 271 -14.53 -22.99 -20.11
C PHE A 271 -14.06 -22.05 -19.00
N GLN A 272 -14.81 -21.99 -17.91
CA GLN A 272 -14.42 -21.28 -16.71
C GLN A 272 -13.10 -21.86 -16.18
N GLN A 273 -12.11 -20.98 -16.06
CA GLN A 273 -10.78 -21.36 -15.62
C GLN A 273 -10.60 -21.13 -14.12
N THR A 274 -9.96 -22.08 -13.46
CA THR A 274 -9.41 -21.97 -12.11
C THR A 274 -7.89 -21.97 -12.22
N ALA A 275 -7.22 -21.21 -11.35
CA ALA A 275 -5.78 -21.19 -11.26
C ALA A 275 -5.32 -22.03 -10.07
N ARG A 276 -4.35 -22.94 -10.30
CA ARG A 276 -3.74 -23.74 -9.24
C ARG A 276 -2.23 -23.54 -9.26
N ARG A 277 -1.65 -23.28 -8.08
CA ARG A 277 -0.20 -23.25 -7.89
C ARG A 277 0.35 -24.67 -7.75
N HIS A 278 1.42 -24.96 -8.47
CA HIS A 278 2.19 -26.18 -8.43
C HIS A 278 3.61 -25.87 -7.98
N GLY A 279 4.09 -26.59 -6.96
CA GLY A 279 5.38 -26.33 -6.32
C GLY A 279 5.29 -25.25 -5.23
N ASP A 280 6.26 -25.27 -4.33
CA ASP A 280 6.43 -24.28 -3.28
C ASP A 280 7.83 -23.66 -3.34
N VAL A 281 7.86 -22.33 -3.34
CA VAL A 281 9.06 -21.50 -3.35
C VAL A 281 8.93 -20.37 -2.32
N SER A 282 8.13 -20.60 -1.28
CA SER A 282 8.11 -19.74 -0.09
C SER A 282 9.50 -19.70 0.56
N LEU A 283 9.78 -18.64 1.32
CA LEU A 283 11.03 -18.53 2.06
C LEU A 283 11.21 -19.71 3.03
N SER A 284 10.16 -20.11 3.75
CA SER A 284 10.19 -21.27 4.66
C SER A 284 10.52 -22.57 3.94
N ALA A 285 9.88 -22.87 2.81
CA ALA A 285 10.18 -24.08 2.02
C ALA A 285 11.59 -24.06 1.42
N THR A 286 12.08 -22.87 1.04
CA THR A 286 13.44 -22.68 0.52
C THR A 286 14.47 -22.91 1.62
N LEU A 287 14.30 -22.30 2.79
CA LEU A 287 15.16 -22.48 3.96
C LEU A 287 15.18 -23.94 4.40
N ALA A 288 14.03 -24.62 4.43
CA ALA A 288 13.96 -26.04 4.75
C ALA A 288 14.73 -26.92 3.77
N ALA A 289 14.60 -26.66 2.46
CA ALA A 289 15.37 -27.37 1.43
C ALA A 289 16.89 -27.16 1.59
N LEU A 290 17.31 -25.99 2.09
CA LEU A 290 18.71 -25.67 2.39
C LEU A 290 19.18 -26.15 3.77
N GLY A 291 18.39 -26.96 4.50
CA GLY A 291 18.77 -27.39 5.85
C GLY A 291 18.75 -26.28 6.92
N LEU A 292 18.23 -25.10 6.57
CA LEU A 292 18.03 -23.94 7.46
C LEU A 292 16.58 -23.86 7.96
N ALA A 293 15.93 -25.02 8.12
CA ALA A 293 14.53 -25.09 8.53
C ALA A 293 14.29 -24.32 9.85
N VAL A 294 13.27 -23.47 9.82
CA VAL A 294 12.85 -22.67 10.98
C VAL A 294 11.62 -23.34 11.59
N ASN A 295 11.57 -23.40 12.93
CA ASN A 295 10.43 -23.98 13.63
C ASN A 295 9.15 -23.18 13.32
N PRO A 296 8.06 -23.82 12.82
CA PRO A 296 6.79 -23.15 12.58
C PRO A 296 6.22 -22.42 13.80
N ALA A 297 6.46 -22.93 15.01
CA ALA A 297 6.04 -22.27 16.25
C ALA A 297 6.76 -20.92 16.45
N ALA A 298 8.06 -20.85 16.14
CA ALA A 298 8.83 -19.61 16.22
C ALA A 298 8.37 -18.58 15.18
N ILE A 299 7.97 -19.04 13.98
CA ILE A 299 7.36 -18.17 12.97
C ILE A 299 6.03 -17.61 13.47
N ALA A 300 5.19 -18.45 14.08
CA ALA A 300 3.91 -18.04 14.65
C ALA A 300 4.07 -17.05 15.83
N GLU A 301 5.09 -17.22 16.65
CA GLU A 301 5.45 -16.29 17.72
C GLU A 301 5.84 -14.93 17.14
N GLU A 302 6.73 -14.88 16.14
CA GLU A 302 7.11 -13.65 15.44
C GLU A 302 5.92 -12.98 14.76
N ARG A 303 5.01 -13.77 14.18
CA ARG A 303 3.78 -13.26 13.58
C ARG A 303 2.89 -12.62 14.63
N THR A 304 2.72 -13.26 15.79
CA THR A 304 1.91 -12.76 16.90
C THR A 304 2.52 -11.47 17.48
N ALA A 305 3.84 -11.44 17.68
CA ALA A 305 4.56 -10.24 18.12
C ALA A 305 4.47 -9.07 17.13
N ALA A 306 4.32 -9.37 15.82
CA ALA A 306 4.11 -8.36 14.79
C ALA A 306 2.67 -7.81 14.72
N VAL A 307 1.69 -8.47 15.38
CA VAL A 307 0.31 -7.97 15.43
C VAL A 307 0.28 -6.67 16.23
N ARG A 308 -0.24 -5.62 15.60
CA ARG A 308 -0.37 -4.30 16.21
C ARG A 308 -1.61 -4.25 17.11
N THR A 309 -1.40 -4.01 18.39
CA THR A 309 -2.44 -3.51 19.29
C THR A 309 -2.69 -2.03 18.97
N ARG A 310 -3.90 -1.70 18.49
CA ARG A 310 -4.27 -0.31 18.19
C ARG A 310 -4.44 0.44 19.50
N GLY A 311 -3.78 1.60 19.62
CA GLY A 311 -3.98 2.52 20.73
C GLY A 311 -3.04 2.33 21.91
N GLU A 312 -2.09 1.40 21.84
CA GLU A 312 -1.06 1.24 22.87
C GLU A 312 0.18 2.12 22.58
N PRO A 313 0.85 2.64 23.64
CA PRO A 313 2.11 3.36 23.50
C PRO A 313 3.23 2.42 23.00
N PRO A 314 4.37 2.97 22.53
CA PRO A 314 5.47 2.15 22.04
C PRO A 314 6.00 1.19 23.11
N SER A 315 6.17 -0.09 22.74
CA SER A 315 6.83 -1.08 23.59
C SER A 315 8.35 -0.93 23.61
N ALA A 316 9.03 -1.60 24.54
CA ALA A 316 10.49 -1.70 24.56
C ALA A 316 11.03 -2.19 23.21
N ALA A 317 10.49 -3.30 22.69
CA ALA A 317 10.90 -3.87 21.40
C ALA A 317 10.76 -2.89 20.22
N THR A 318 9.68 -2.11 20.19
CA THR A 318 9.47 -1.09 19.14
C THR A 318 10.46 0.06 19.30
N THR A 319 10.70 0.52 20.53
CA THR A 319 11.65 1.60 20.83
C THR A 319 13.08 1.21 20.44
N ARG A 320 13.52 -0.01 20.76
CA ARG A 320 14.84 -0.54 20.34
C ARG A 320 15.00 -0.60 18.84
N SER A 321 13.97 -1.11 18.15
CA SER A 321 14.00 -1.22 16.69
C SER A 321 14.12 0.15 16.02
N MET A 322 13.49 1.18 16.59
CA MET A 322 13.65 2.56 16.12
C MET A 322 15.07 3.08 16.40
N VAL A 323 15.56 2.95 17.64
CA VAL A 323 16.88 3.45 18.04
C VAL A 323 17.98 2.84 17.17
N ALA A 324 17.94 1.53 16.93
CA ALA A 324 18.89 0.84 16.05
C ALA A 324 18.92 1.40 14.62
N VAL A 325 17.79 1.88 14.10
CA VAL A 325 17.74 2.56 12.79
C VAL A 325 18.38 3.95 12.87
N LEU A 326 18.06 4.71 13.92
CA LEU A 326 18.65 6.05 14.10
C LEU A 326 20.18 5.98 14.32
N ASP A 327 20.69 4.88 14.87
CA ASP A 327 22.13 4.63 15.11
C ASP A 327 22.89 4.17 13.86
N LEU A 328 22.21 3.91 12.73
CA LEU A 328 22.89 3.57 11.48
C LEU A 328 23.84 4.71 11.08
N PRO A 329 25.08 4.43 10.61
CA PRO A 329 26.08 5.46 10.34
C PRO A 329 25.87 6.18 8.99
N GLN A 330 24.89 5.77 8.19
CA GLN A 330 24.68 6.32 6.86
C GLN A 330 24.32 7.81 6.90
N ALA A 331 24.85 8.59 5.96
CA ALA A 331 24.48 9.99 5.74
C ALA A 331 23.28 10.15 4.80
N ALA A 332 23.10 9.19 3.87
CA ALA A 332 22.01 9.20 2.92
C ALA A 332 20.64 8.95 3.61
N PRO A 333 19.53 9.41 3.00
CA PRO A 333 18.19 9.11 3.50
C PRO A 333 17.94 7.61 3.70
N PHE A 334 17.15 7.28 4.72
CA PHE A 334 16.73 5.92 4.95
C PHE A 334 15.80 5.46 3.83
N SER A 335 16.00 4.23 3.35
CA SER A 335 15.02 3.59 2.47
C SER A 335 13.68 3.44 3.18
N ARG A 336 12.61 3.22 2.41
CA ARG A 336 11.26 3.06 2.98
C ARG A 336 11.20 1.94 4.02
N ASP A 337 11.91 0.84 3.78
CA ASP A 337 11.95 -0.30 4.70
C ASP A 337 12.89 -0.07 5.89
N GLN A 338 14.00 0.64 5.71
CA GLN A 338 14.85 1.08 6.83
C GLN A 338 14.07 2.00 7.78
N ALA A 339 13.32 2.98 7.25
CA ALA A 339 12.56 3.97 8.04
C ALA A 339 11.31 3.40 8.73
N ARG A 340 10.91 2.16 8.42
CA ARG A 340 9.65 1.57 8.90
C ARG A 340 9.55 1.45 10.42
N PRO A 341 10.58 1.02 11.18
CA PRO A 341 10.53 1.00 12.64
C PRO A 341 10.33 2.40 13.24
N VAL A 342 10.95 3.44 12.66
CA VAL A 342 10.71 4.84 13.07
C VAL A 342 9.25 5.21 12.86
N ALA A 343 8.70 4.97 11.67
CA ALA A 343 7.31 5.29 11.37
C ALA A 343 6.33 4.53 12.29
N GLN A 344 6.64 3.28 12.64
CA GLN A 344 5.85 2.49 13.59
C GLN A 344 5.90 3.08 15.00
N TRP A 345 7.10 3.46 15.47
CA TRP A 345 7.24 4.09 16.78
C TRP A 345 6.48 5.42 16.85
N VAL A 346 6.63 6.31 15.86
CA VAL A 346 5.90 7.59 15.80
C VAL A 346 4.38 7.37 15.79
N MET A 347 3.90 6.35 15.06
CA MET A 347 2.48 6.00 15.05
C MET A 347 1.96 5.56 16.43
N GLN A 348 2.74 4.80 17.19
CA GLN A 348 2.39 4.36 18.55
C GLN A 348 2.57 5.48 19.59
N ALA A 349 3.55 6.36 19.39
CA ALA A 349 3.84 7.48 20.28
C ALA A 349 2.66 8.45 20.42
N ARG A 350 1.70 8.45 19.48
CA ARG A 350 0.42 9.16 19.58
C ARG A 350 -0.46 8.75 20.76
N ALA A 351 -0.21 7.58 21.35
CA ALA A 351 -0.90 7.07 22.53
C ALA A 351 -0.16 7.40 23.84
N ILE A 352 1.06 7.94 23.78
CA ILE A 352 1.78 8.41 24.96
C ILE A 352 1.05 9.64 25.51
N ARG A 353 0.68 9.57 26.79
CA ARG A 353 0.13 10.70 27.55
C ARG A 353 1.22 11.44 28.29
N ASP A 354 2.11 10.69 28.96
CA ASP A 354 3.19 11.25 29.76
C ASP A 354 4.53 11.15 29.04
N TRP A 355 5.04 12.32 28.64
CA TRP A 355 6.31 12.50 27.94
C TRP A 355 7.45 12.72 28.93
N THR A 356 8.14 11.64 29.31
CA THR A 356 9.34 11.71 30.15
C THR A 356 10.50 12.38 29.42
N PRO A 357 11.54 12.87 30.13
CA PRO A 357 12.72 13.47 29.50
C PRO A 357 13.38 12.57 28.44
N GLU A 358 13.44 11.26 28.69
CA GLU A 358 14.05 10.27 27.78
C GLU A 358 13.21 10.12 26.50
N ARG A 359 11.89 10.05 26.62
CA ARG A 359 10.97 9.96 25.47
C ARG A 359 10.99 11.24 24.64
N THR A 360 11.05 12.39 25.30
CA THR A 360 11.20 13.69 24.66
C THR A 360 12.52 13.80 23.92
N ALA A 361 13.63 13.33 24.50
CA ALA A 361 14.93 13.27 23.82
C ALA A 361 14.91 12.36 22.59
N LEU A 362 14.26 11.19 22.67
CA LEU A 362 14.07 10.31 21.51
C LEU A 362 13.27 11.00 20.39
N PHE A 363 12.16 11.65 20.72
CA PHE A 363 11.36 12.35 19.71
C PHE A 363 12.10 13.54 19.11
N ARG A 364 12.88 14.29 19.90
CA ARG A 364 13.79 15.33 19.42
C ARG A 364 14.81 14.77 18.42
N ARG A 365 15.37 13.59 18.70
CA ARG A 365 16.29 12.91 17.77
C ARG A 365 15.60 12.55 16.45
N VAL A 366 14.38 12.01 16.51
CA VAL A 366 13.56 11.72 15.30
C VAL A 366 13.25 12.99 14.51
N LEU A 367 12.96 14.10 15.19
CA LEU A 367 12.65 15.39 14.56
C LEU A 367 13.86 15.98 13.81
N ARG A 368 15.05 15.87 14.40
CA ARG A 368 16.30 16.45 13.86
C ARG A 368 16.96 15.59 12.79
N ASP A 369 16.64 14.29 12.73
CA ASP A 369 17.27 13.37 11.79
C ASP A 369 16.70 13.50 10.37
N ARG A 370 17.47 14.18 9.52
CA ARG A 370 17.13 14.47 8.11
C ARG A 370 17.06 13.24 7.22
N ARG A 371 17.55 12.08 7.68
CA ARG A 371 17.50 10.84 6.90
C ARG A 371 16.09 10.27 6.86
N ILE A 372 15.19 10.71 7.74
CA ILE A 372 13.81 10.26 7.82
C ILE A 372 12.92 11.06 6.86
N GLN A 373 12.70 10.53 5.66
CA GLN A 373 11.88 11.15 4.60
C GLN A 373 10.46 10.58 4.47
N SER A 374 9.97 9.85 5.49
CA SER A 374 8.63 9.26 5.51
C SER A 374 7.85 9.73 6.74
N PRO A 375 7.24 10.92 6.69
CA PRO A 375 6.64 11.54 7.86
C PRO A 375 5.29 10.92 8.16
N THR A 376 5.24 10.06 9.17
CA THR A 376 4.04 9.31 9.53
C THR A 376 3.51 9.79 10.88
N PHE A 377 2.53 10.70 10.84
CA PHE A 377 1.75 11.17 12.00
C PHE A 377 2.48 11.95 13.12
N ALA A 378 3.69 12.47 12.88
CA ALA A 378 4.39 13.31 13.87
C ALA A 378 3.61 14.60 14.21
N ASP A 379 2.89 15.15 13.24
CA ASP A 379 1.93 16.25 13.42
C ASP A 379 0.92 15.98 14.54
N GLN A 380 0.42 14.75 14.61
CA GLN A 380 -0.61 14.38 15.57
C GLN A 380 -0.06 14.20 16.99
N ILE A 381 1.23 13.92 17.13
CA ILE A 381 1.89 13.91 18.45
C ILE A 381 1.96 15.35 18.96
N PHE A 382 2.43 16.28 18.13
CA PHE A 382 2.53 17.70 18.46
C PHE A 382 1.15 18.29 18.84
N ALA A 383 0.13 18.08 18.00
CA ALA A 383 -1.18 18.65 18.21
C ALA A 383 -1.89 18.15 19.49
N ARG A 384 -1.57 16.94 19.96
CA ARG A 384 -2.21 16.33 21.14
C ARG A 384 -1.49 16.61 22.46
N ASN A 385 -0.24 17.06 22.41
CA ASN A 385 0.62 17.20 23.58
C ASN A 385 1.18 18.62 23.66
N PRO A 386 0.43 19.59 24.21
CA PRO A 386 0.83 21.00 24.20
C PRO A 386 2.14 21.26 24.93
N ASP A 387 2.42 20.53 26.02
CA ASP A 387 3.69 20.67 26.76
C ASP A 387 4.89 20.17 25.96
N LEU A 388 4.74 19.07 25.24
CA LEU A 388 5.77 18.58 24.33
C LEU A 388 5.94 19.56 23.17
N ALA A 389 4.85 20.06 22.57
CA ALA A 389 4.91 21.04 21.49
C ALA A 389 5.67 22.30 21.94
N ARG A 390 5.38 22.83 23.13
CA ARG A 390 6.10 23.97 23.73
C ARG A 390 7.60 23.70 23.83
N GLN A 391 7.99 22.50 24.27
CA GLN A 391 9.40 22.12 24.41
C GLN A 391 10.10 21.90 23.06
N MET A 392 9.39 21.38 22.05
CA MET A 392 9.97 20.98 20.76
C MET A 392 9.88 22.08 19.69
N LEU A 393 9.10 23.14 19.88
CA LEU A 393 8.97 24.23 18.90
C LEU A 393 10.33 24.88 18.54
N PRO A 394 11.24 25.18 19.49
CA PRO A 394 12.58 25.66 19.15
C PRO A 394 13.36 24.68 18.28
N ASP A 395 13.35 23.38 18.62
CA ASP A 395 14.01 22.32 17.84
C ASP A 395 13.44 22.20 16.43
N LEU A 396 12.11 22.30 16.28
CA LEU A 396 11.42 22.29 15.00
C LEU A 396 11.88 23.46 14.13
N LEU A 397 11.93 24.67 14.69
CA LEU A 397 12.31 25.87 13.95
C LEU A 397 13.77 25.81 13.49
N GLU A 398 14.69 25.32 14.31
CA GLU A 398 16.08 25.10 13.91
C GLU A 398 16.18 24.16 12.70
N VAL A 399 15.41 23.07 12.69
CA VAL A 399 15.38 22.13 11.57
C VAL A 399 14.81 22.79 10.30
N LEU A 400 13.72 23.55 10.42
CA LEU A 400 13.07 24.23 9.28
C LEU A 400 13.92 25.38 8.72
N GLU A 401 14.63 26.12 9.57
CA GLU A 401 15.53 27.21 9.16
C GLU A 401 16.73 26.70 8.37
N THR A 402 17.20 25.50 8.71
CA THR A 402 18.35 24.86 8.06
C THR A 402 17.97 23.89 6.94
N ASP A 403 16.66 23.72 6.67
CA ASP A 403 16.12 22.94 5.55
C ASP A 403 16.41 23.67 4.23
N ASP A 404 16.92 22.94 3.23
CA ASP A 404 17.21 23.46 1.89
C ASP A 404 15.94 23.63 1.04
N GLY A 405 14.80 23.13 1.51
CA GLY A 405 13.50 23.23 0.82
C GLY A 405 13.28 22.15 -0.24
N GLU A 406 14.32 21.39 -0.60
CA GLU A 406 14.29 20.38 -1.67
C GLU A 406 13.69 19.05 -1.20
N ALA A 407 14.05 18.62 0.03
CA ALA A 407 13.62 17.33 0.59
C ALA A 407 12.09 17.23 0.63
N VAL A 408 11.47 16.34 -0.13
CA VAL A 408 10.02 16.41 -0.43
C VAL A 408 9.12 16.27 0.82
N TYR A 409 9.51 15.44 1.80
CA TYR A 409 8.66 15.10 2.96
C TYR A 409 9.47 14.74 4.22
N THR A 410 9.74 15.70 5.11
CA THR A 410 10.40 15.45 6.42
C THR A 410 9.38 15.47 7.57
N GLN A 411 9.75 14.93 8.75
CA GLN A 411 8.93 14.99 9.97
C GLN A 411 8.64 16.45 10.36
N ALA A 412 9.68 17.30 10.34
CA ALA A 412 9.57 18.72 10.63
C ALA A 412 8.57 19.43 9.70
N ARG A 413 8.65 19.19 8.38
CA ARG A 413 7.70 19.79 7.43
C ARG A 413 6.28 19.29 7.64
N ARG A 414 6.10 18.01 7.97
CA ARG A 414 4.78 17.46 8.32
C ARG A 414 4.18 18.16 9.54
N ILE A 415 4.98 18.43 10.56
CA ILE A 415 4.54 19.21 11.73
C ILE A 415 4.26 20.66 11.34
N ALA A 416 5.08 21.26 10.46
CA ALA A 416 4.89 22.62 9.96
C ALA A 416 3.50 22.83 9.33
N TYR A 417 3.02 21.87 8.53
CA TYR A 417 1.67 21.90 7.95
C TYR A 417 0.54 21.91 8.99
N SER A 418 0.81 21.46 10.21
CA SER A 418 -0.16 21.39 11.31
C SER A 418 0.05 22.46 12.37
N LEU A 419 1.00 23.39 12.18
CA LEU A 419 1.17 24.53 13.10
C LEU A 419 -0.11 25.34 13.22
N ALA A 420 -0.89 25.45 12.15
CA ALA A 420 -2.17 26.15 12.16
C ALA A 420 -3.23 25.50 13.07
N ASP A 421 -3.00 24.27 13.54
CA ASP A 421 -3.89 23.54 14.43
C ASP A 421 -3.40 23.60 15.90
N ILE A 422 -2.21 24.18 16.14
CA ILE A 422 -1.64 24.38 17.47
C ILE A 422 -2.22 25.64 18.11
N ASP A 423 -2.31 25.64 19.45
CA ASP A 423 -2.70 26.82 20.24
C ASP A 423 -1.85 28.06 19.84
N PRO A 424 -2.47 29.17 19.41
CA PRO A 424 -1.77 30.41 19.04
C PRO A 424 -0.84 30.92 20.15
N ALA A 425 -1.19 30.69 21.42
CA ALA A 425 -0.36 31.10 22.55
C ALA A 425 1.01 30.41 22.57
N LEU A 426 1.12 29.19 22.02
CA LEU A 426 2.40 28.49 21.87
C LEU A 426 3.22 29.02 20.68
N LEU A 427 2.56 29.57 19.66
CA LEU A 427 3.23 30.08 18.46
C LEU A 427 3.71 31.52 18.63
N ALA A 428 2.98 32.34 19.39
CA ALA A 428 3.25 33.76 19.58
C ALA A 428 4.70 34.09 20.01
N PRO A 429 5.35 33.34 20.94
CA PRO A 429 6.76 33.56 21.28
C PRO A 429 7.74 33.39 20.12
N HIS A 430 7.32 32.72 19.04
CA HIS A 430 8.13 32.40 17.87
C HIS A 430 7.67 33.11 16.59
N ALA A 431 6.75 34.07 16.70
CA ALA A 431 6.10 34.74 15.58
C ALA A 431 7.10 35.29 14.54
N THR A 432 8.18 35.94 14.99
CA THR A 432 9.21 36.51 14.10
C THR A 432 9.91 35.45 13.27
N ARG A 433 10.30 34.33 13.88
CA ARG A 433 10.98 33.21 13.19
C ARG A 433 10.03 32.52 12.20
N LEU A 434 8.80 32.27 12.62
CA LEU A 434 7.75 31.67 11.78
C LEU A 434 7.39 32.58 10.58
N ALA A 435 7.31 33.89 10.79
CA ALA A 435 7.07 34.86 9.72
C ALA A 435 8.24 34.92 8.73
N ALA A 436 9.48 34.82 9.20
CA ALA A 436 10.65 34.75 8.33
C ALA A 436 10.63 33.48 7.46
N LEU A 437 10.31 32.32 8.06
CA LEU A 437 10.15 31.06 7.33
C LEU A 437 9.01 31.15 6.30
N ALA A 438 7.85 31.71 6.68
CA ALA A 438 6.69 31.82 5.79
C ALA A 438 6.92 32.70 4.55
N ARG A 439 7.95 33.56 4.55
CA ARG A 439 8.34 34.40 3.40
C ARG A 439 9.23 33.66 2.40
N ARG A 440 9.76 32.49 2.75
CA ARG A 440 10.57 31.69 1.83
C ARG A 440 9.68 31.19 0.68
N ASP A 441 10.15 31.36 -0.54
CA ASP A 441 9.46 30.86 -1.74
C ASP A 441 9.81 29.38 -2.00
N ASP A 442 9.57 28.54 -1.00
CA ASP A 442 9.83 27.12 -1.04
C ASP A 442 8.74 26.32 -0.31
N ARG A 443 8.89 24.99 -0.29
CA ARG A 443 7.92 24.09 0.33
C ARG A 443 7.82 24.27 1.84
N THR A 444 8.89 24.70 2.50
CA THR A 444 8.89 24.96 3.93
C THR A 444 8.16 26.26 4.24
N GLY A 445 8.39 27.31 3.46
CA GLY A 445 7.61 28.55 3.54
C GLY A 445 6.12 28.29 3.33
N HIS A 446 5.74 27.51 2.31
CA HIS A 446 4.35 27.11 2.10
C HIS A 446 3.73 26.32 3.27
N ALA A 447 4.50 25.45 3.92
CA ALA A 447 4.00 24.68 5.07
C ALA A 447 3.73 25.59 6.28
N VAL A 448 4.66 26.50 6.58
CA VAL A 448 4.55 27.44 7.72
C VAL A 448 3.50 28.52 7.47
N LEU A 449 3.33 28.95 6.22
CA LEU A 449 2.39 30.01 5.84
C LEU A 449 0.95 29.73 6.27
N LEU A 450 0.55 28.46 6.38
CA LEU A 450 -0.78 28.07 6.88
C LEU A 450 -1.06 28.59 8.31
N ALA A 451 -0.03 28.81 9.12
CA ALA A 451 -0.16 29.32 10.48
C ALA A 451 -0.09 30.84 10.59
N ALA A 452 0.15 31.57 9.49
CA ALA A 452 0.41 33.02 9.51
C ALA A 452 -0.67 33.84 10.25
N GLY A 453 -1.95 33.48 10.06
CA GLY A 453 -3.09 34.12 10.72
C GLY A 453 -3.24 33.84 12.22
N ARG A 454 -2.37 33.00 12.80
CA ARG A 454 -2.40 32.54 14.20
C ARG A 454 -1.12 32.87 14.97
N LEU A 455 -0.24 33.70 14.39
CA LEU A 455 1.07 34.00 14.98
C LEU A 455 1.04 35.10 16.05
N GLY A 456 -0.11 35.73 16.32
CA GLY A 456 -0.15 36.87 17.24
C GLY A 456 0.21 38.23 16.62
N ILE A 457 0.58 38.26 15.34
CA ILE A 457 1.00 39.45 14.59
C ILE A 457 0.08 39.68 13.39
N ASP A 458 0.06 40.91 12.85
CA ASP A 458 -0.72 41.25 11.65
C ASP A 458 -0.34 40.31 10.48
N PRO A 459 -1.27 39.50 9.97
CA PRO A 459 -0.97 38.51 8.94
C PRO A 459 -0.97 39.10 7.52
N ARG A 460 -1.44 40.34 7.32
CA ARG A 460 -1.53 40.95 5.98
C ARG A 460 -0.22 40.92 5.19
N PRO A 461 0.95 41.23 5.78
CA PRO A 461 2.23 41.20 5.05
C PRO A 461 2.64 39.80 4.55
N LEU A 462 2.03 38.73 5.08
CA LEU A 462 2.31 37.34 4.67
C LEU A 462 1.23 36.79 3.73
N LEU A 463 -0.03 37.25 3.90
CA LEU A 463 -1.19 36.69 3.23
C LEU A 463 -1.66 37.50 2.00
N VAL A 464 -1.36 38.79 1.95
CA VAL A 464 -1.80 39.69 0.87
C VAL A 464 -0.64 39.97 -0.09
N PRO A 465 -0.88 40.02 -1.41
CA PRO A 465 -2.17 39.81 -2.08
C PRO A 465 -2.55 38.34 -2.23
N PHE A 466 -3.87 38.07 -2.20
CA PHE A 466 -4.42 36.73 -2.47
C PHE A 466 -4.48 36.42 -3.97
N ALA A 467 -4.62 37.45 -4.80
CA ALA A 467 -4.51 37.35 -6.25
C ALA A 467 -3.09 37.76 -6.67
N GLY A 468 -2.40 36.90 -7.43
CA GLY A 468 -1.07 37.21 -7.96
C GLY A 468 -0.78 36.42 -9.23
N GLU A 469 -0.15 37.06 -10.21
CA GLU A 469 0.18 36.52 -11.53
C GLU A 469 1.48 35.66 -11.56
N GLY A 470 2.07 35.37 -10.41
CA GLY A 470 3.48 34.96 -10.34
C GLY A 470 3.83 33.47 -10.38
N ASP A 471 2.86 32.55 -10.32
CA ASP A 471 3.19 31.12 -10.30
C ASP A 471 2.33 30.35 -11.30
N ALA A 472 2.96 29.66 -12.25
CA ALA A 472 2.32 28.93 -13.36
C ALA A 472 1.32 27.85 -12.89
N ARG A 473 1.20 27.63 -11.57
CA ARG A 473 0.26 26.70 -10.92
C ARG A 473 -0.63 27.33 -9.85
N GLY A 474 -0.46 28.61 -9.50
CA GLY A 474 -1.27 29.32 -8.50
C GLY A 474 -1.24 28.72 -7.08
N ALA A 475 -0.25 27.86 -6.77
CA ALA A 475 -0.24 27.09 -5.53
C ALA A 475 -0.13 27.99 -4.28
N SER A 476 0.70 29.03 -4.33
CA SER A 476 0.90 29.96 -3.21
C SER A 476 -0.36 30.77 -2.88
N ALA A 477 -1.16 31.12 -3.88
CA ALA A 477 -2.41 31.86 -3.68
C ALA A 477 -3.44 31.01 -2.91
N LEU A 478 -3.58 29.73 -3.27
CA LEU A 478 -4.44 28.78 -2.54
C LEU A 478 -3.98 28.59 -1.09
N VAL A 479 -2.67 28.52 -0.85
CA VAL A 479 -2.12 28.40 0.51
C VAL A 479 -2.44 29.66 1.33
N ARG A 480 -2.29 30.86 0.76
CA ARG A 480 -2.66 32.12 1.44
C ARG A 480 -4.16 32.19 1.79
N LEU A 481 -5.04 31.77 0.89
CA LEU A 481 -6.48 31.71 1.16
C LEU A 481 -6.82 30.73 2.28
N ARG A 482 -6.22 29.54 2.27
CA ARG A 482 -6.38 28.56 3.37
C ARG A 482 -5.84 29.09 4.69
N ALA A 483 -4.70 29.76 4.67
CA ALA A 483 -4.13 30.41 5.84
C ALA A 483 -5.02 31.54 6.38
N ALA A 484 -5.64 32.34 5.50
CA ALA A 484 -6.60 33.37 5.89
C ALA A 484 -7.86 32.79 6.53
N CYS A 485 -8.38 31.67 6.00
CA CYS A 485 -9.50 30.96 6.59
C CYS A 485 -9.20 30.46 8.02
N ARG A 486 -7.93 30.13 8.31
CA ARG A 486 -7.48 29.67 9.63
C ARG A 486 -7.04 30.80 10.57
N ALA A 487 -7.13 32.06 10.14
CA ALA A 487 -6.71 33.18 10.97
C ALA A 487 -7.65 33.39 12.17
N GLU A 488 -7.12 33.98 13.24
CA GLU A 488 -7.92 34.36 14.41
C GLU A 488 -8.99 35.40 14.05
N ASP A 489 -10.15 35.34 14.72
CA ASP A 489 -11.31 36.20 14.43
C ASP A 489 -11.01 37.71 14.44
N ARG A 490 -10.08 38.13 15.30
CA ARG A 490 -9.62 39.53 15.38
C ARG A 490 -9.04 40.07 14.07
N TRP A 491 -8.63 39.22 13.15
CA TRP A 491 -8.08 39.62 11.86
C TRP A 491 -9.16 39.76 10.77
N GLY A 492 -10.43 39.45 11.07
CA GLY A 492 -11.53 39.49 10.11
C GLY A 492 -11.66 40.85 9.41
N GLU A 493 -11.70 41.95 10.16
CA GLU A 493 -11.81 43.31 9.61
C GLU A 493 -10.67 43.63 8.62
N ALA A 494 -9.46 43.13 8.88
CA ALA A 494 -8.28 43.37 8.06
C ALA A 494 -8.20 42.46 6.81
N LEU A 495 -8.77 41.25 6.88
CA LEU A 495 -8.68 40.23 5.82
C LEU A 495 -9.91 40.18 4.92
N VAL A 496 -11.09 40.58 5.39
CA VAL A 496 -12.34 40.53 4.62
C VAL A 496 -12.26 41.37 3.33
N PRO A 497 -11.83 42.65 3.33
CA PRO A 497 -11.76 43.44 2.10
C PRO A 497 -10.90 42.78 1.00
N PRO A 498 -9.63 42.38 1.24
CA PRO A 498 -8.83 41.73 0.20
C PRO A 498 -9.37 40.35 -0.21
N LEU A 499 -10.09 39.63 0.66
CA LEU A 499 -10.77 38.39 0.29
C LEU A 499 -11.95 38.63 -0.68
N LYS A 500 -12.73 39.70 -0.45
CA LYS A 500 -13.82 40.11 -1.35
C LYS A 500 -13.27 40.51 -2.72
N ASP A 501 -12.17 41.25 -2.75
CA ASP A 501 -11.52 41.65 -4.00
C ASP A 501 -10.96 40.43 -4.76
N ALA A 502 -10.31 39.50 -4.05
CA ALA A 502 -9.82 38.26 -4.64
C ALA A 502 -10.94 37.40 -5.27
N LEU A 503 -12.13 37.37 -4.65
CA LEU A 503 -13.27 36.63 -5.19
C LEU A 503 -13.85 37.28 -6.45
N ARG A 504 -13.84 38.62 -6.53
CA ARG A 504 -14.28 39.38 -7.72
C ARG A 504 -13.32 39.19 -8.90
N ASP A 505 -12.02 39.20 -8.63
CA ASP A 505 -10.97 39.24 -9.65
C ASP A 505 -10.39 37.86 -10.01
N VAL A 506 -11.09 36.77 -9.68
CA VAL A 506 -10.57 35.41 -9.88
C VAL A 506 -10.33 35.10 -11.36
N ARG A 507 -9.08 34.77 -11.71
CA ARG A 507 -8.62 34.37 -13.05
C ARG A 507 -7.92 33.00 -12.99
N GLY A 508 -7.80 32.31 -14.13
CA GLY A 508 -7.06 31.06 -14.25
C GLY A 508 -7.87 29.91 -14.88
N THR A 509 -7.30 28.70 -14.87
CA THR A 509 -7.95 27.51 -15.44
C THR A 509 -9.21 27.13 -14.65
N PRO A 510 -10.20 26.44 -15.25
CA PRO A 510 -11.45 26.08 -14.57
C PRO A 510 -11.25 25.31 -13.25
N GLY A 511 -10.27 24.40 -13.20
CA GLY A 511 -9.93 23.64 -11.99
C GLY A 511 -9.38 24.53 -10.88
N PHE A 512 -8.40 25.38 -11.21
CA PHE A 512 -7.84 26.35 -10.27
C PHE A 512 -8.90 27.33 -9.75
N ARG A 513 -9.70 27.92 -10.65
CA ARG A 513 -10.77 28.87 -10.31
C ARG A 513 -11.75 28.24 -9.32
N ARG A 514 -12.12 26.96 -9.52
CA ARG A 514 -13.01 26.24 -8.60
C ARG A 514 -12.41 26.14 -7.20
N ASP A 515 -11.15 25.72 -7.08
CA ASP A 515 -10.48 25.54 -5.78
C ASP A 515 -10.22 26.87 -5.08
N PHE A 516 -9.90 27.91 -5.85
CA PHE A 516 -9.69 29.26 -5.37
C PHE A 516 -10.96 29.86 -4.80
N VAL A 517 -12.06 29.80 -5.57
CA VAL A 517 -13.37 30.27 -5.12
C VAL A 517 -13.83 29.51 -3.89
N ASP A 518 -13.58 28.19 -3.81
CA ASP A 518 -13.93 27.40 -2.62
C ASP A 518 -13.18 27.87 -1.37
N ALA A 519 -11.86 28.07 -1.47
CA ALA A 519 -11.03 28.52 -0.35
C ALA A 519 -11.38 29.96 0.09
N ALA A 520 -11.57 30.88 -0.86
CA ALA A 520 -11.96 32.26 -0.56
C ALA A 520 -13.36 32.33 0.07
N ALA A 521 -14.33 31.56 -0.44
CA ALA A 521 -15.67 31.50 0.11
C ALA A 521 -15.69 30.95 1.54
N ARG A 522 -14.88 29.93 1.85
CA ARG A 522 -14.74 29.41 3.21
C ARG A 522 -14.16 30.44 4.17
N ALA A 523 -13.11 31.16 3.74
CA ALA A 523 -12.52 32.23 4.55
C ALA A 523 -13.54 33.34 4.85
N LEU A 524 -14.26 33.81 3.84
CA LEU A 524 -15.31 34.83 4.01
C LEU A 524 -16.46 34.33 4.90
N ALA A 525 -16.93 33.09 4.69
CA ALA A 525 -17.97 32.49 5.51
C ALA A 525 -17.54 32.36 6.98
N ARG A 526 -16.26 32.02 7.22
CA ARG A 526 -15.68 31.94 8.57
C ARG A 526 -15.72 33.29 9.30
N PHE A 527 -15.56 34.40 8.58
CA PHE A 527 -15.67 35.76 9.11
C PHE A 527 -17.10 36.34 9.07
N GLY A 528 -18.12 35.52 8.78
CA GLY A 528 -19.53 35.94 8.85
C GLY A 528 -20.08 36.62 7.59
N GLU A 529 -19.35 36.63 6.48
CA GLU A 529 -19.73 37.32 5.22
C GLU A 529 -20.75 36.54 4.38
N THR A 530 -21.80 36.03 5.01
CA THR A 530 -22.78 35.13 4.37
C THR A 530 -23.61 35.82 3.28
N ASP A 531 -24.05 37.06 3.50
CA ASP A 531 -24.87 37.80 2.53
C ASP A 531 -24.07 38.15 1.26
N HIS A 532 -22.79 38.53 1.44
CA HIS A 532 -21.89 38.76 0.32
C HIS A 532 -21.70 37.50 -0.54
N LEU A 533 -21.56 36.33 0.10
CA LEU A 533 -21.42 35.06 -0.61
C LEU A 533 -22.69 34.66 -1.36
N ARG A 534 -23.87 34.85 -0.76
CA ARG A 534 -25.16 34.60 -1.42
C ARG A 534 -25.36 35.49 -2.65
N ALA A 535 -24.90 36.74 -2.59
CA ALA A 535 -24.97 37.66 -3.73
C ALA A 535 -23.94 37.33 -4.84
N THR A 536 -22.75 36.86 -4.48
CA THR A 536 -21.60 36.80 -5.42
C THR A 536 -21.42 35.42 -6.05
N LEU A 537 -21.58 34.33 -5.29
CA LEU A 537 -21.28 32.97 -5.75
C LEU A 537 -22.19 32.45 -6.89
N PRO A 538 -23.48 32.83 -7.01
CA PRO A 538 -24.29 32.45 -8.17
C PRO A 538 -23.69 32.93 -9.50
N GLY A 539 -23.13 34.14 -9.53
CA GLY A 539 -22.42 34.69 -10.70
C GLY A 539 -21.12 33.94 -11.05
N LEU A 540 -20.62 33.10 -10.14
CA LEU A 540 -19.47 32.22 -10.33
C LEU A 540 -19.88 30.76 -10.60
N GLY A 541 -21.17 30.51 -10.85
CA GLY A 541 -21.70 29.20 -11.23
C GLY A 541 -21.92 28.22 -10.08
N TRP A 542 -22.05 28.71 -8.84
CA TRP A 542 -22.42 27.88 -7.69
C TRP A 542 -23.94 27.82 -7.51
N ASP A 543 -24.46 26.63 -7.22
CA ASP A 543 -25.85 26.45 -6.81
C ASP A 543 -26.08 26.78 -5.33
N GLU A 544 -27.33 27.05 -4.96
CA GLU A 544 -27.74 27.40 -3.59
C GLU A 544 -27.34 26.32 -2.58
N ARG A 545 -27.45 25.04 -2.96
CA ARG A 545 -27.09 23.91 -2.11
C ARG A 545 -25.60 23.92 -1.75
N ARG A 546 -24.72 24.23 -2.69
CA ARG A 546 -23.27 24.34 -2.48
C ARG A 546 -22.94 25.53 -1.60
N ILE A 547 -23.58 26.68 -1.84
CA ILE A 547 -23.41 27.90 -1.03
C ILE A 547 -23.77 27.62 0.44
N GLU A 548 -24.97 27.08 0.69
CA GLU A 548 -25.44 26.76 2.04
C GLU A 548 -24.58 25.68 2.72
N ASN A 549 -24.10 24.69 1.96
CA ASN A 549 -23.16 23.69 2.49
C ASN A 549 -21.83 24.33 2.94
N THR A 550 -21.28 25.27 2.16
CA THR A 550 -20.02 25.95 2.50
C THR A 550 -20.19 26.85 3.72
N ILE A 551 -21.24 27.66 3.77
CA ILE A 551 -21.56 28.52 4.93
C ILE A 551 -21.70 27.67 6.20
N ARG A 552 -22.46 26.57 6.13
CA ARG A 552 -22.69 25.67 7.27
C ARG A 552 -21.40 24.97 7.74
N ARG A 553 -20.44 24.71 6.85
CA ARG A 553 -19.18 24.03 7.21
C ARG A 553 -18.13 24.99 7.75
N ALA A 554 -18.04 26.21 7.24
CA ALA A 554 -17.03 27.19 7.65
C ALA A 554 -17.11 27.56 9.14
N GLY A 555 -18.30 27.47 9.76
CA GLY A 555 -18.51 27.69 11.19
C GLY A 555 -18.44 26.43 12.08
N ARG A 556 -18.23 25.23 11.51
CA ARG A 556 -18.08 24.02 12.33
C ARG A 556 -16.63 23.85 12.74
N GLU A 557 -16.37 23.90 14.04
CA GLU A 557 -15.13 23.39 14.60
C GLU A 557 -15.04 21.89 14.37
N SER A 558 -14.06 21.46 13.57
CA SER A 558 -13.63 20.08 13.54
C SER A 558 -12.62 19.85 14.67
N ARG A 559 -12.28 18.58 14.95
CA ARG A 559 -11.18 18.23 15.88
C ARG A 559 -9.83 18.89 15.55
N ASN A 560 -9.66 19.42 14.33
CA ASN A 560 -8.43 20.06 13.85
C ASN A 560 -8.66 21.54 13.46
N GLY A 561 -9.67 22.22 14.03
CA GLY A 561 -9.99 23.62 13.69
C GLY A 561 -11.10 23.76 12.64
N PRO A 562 -11.34 24.99 12.13
CA PRO A 562 -12.39 25.25 11.14
C PRO A 562 -12.16 24.46 9.84
N ASP A 563 -13.24 24.06 9.15
CA ASP A 563 -13.21 23.31 7.89
C ASP A 563 -12.74 24.23 6.73
N CYS A 564 -11.43 24.48 6.76
CA CYS A 564 -10.56 25.20 5.83
C CYS A 564 -9.52 24.22 5.23
#